data_AF-A0A967YMB7-F1
#
_entry.id   AF-A0A967YMB7-F1
#
_cell.length_a   1.000
_cell.length_b   1.000
_cell.length_c   1.000
_cell.angle_alpha   90.00
_cell.angle_beta   90.00
_cell.angle_gamma   90.00
#
_symmetry.space_group_name_H-M   'P 1'
#
loop_
_entity.id
_entity.type
_entity.pdbx_description
1 polymer ?
#
loop_
_entity_poly.entity_id
_entity_poly.type
_entity_poly.pdbx_seq_one_letter_code
_entity_poly.pdbx_strand_id
1 'polypeptide(L)' 'LVSGDNQTAIVNTSLSSPFVVRVNDAFGNPVSGITITWAVGSGAGAINPTSSVTGVNGQTSAI' A
#
# COMPACT_ATOMS: atom_id res chain seq x y z
N LEU A 1 1.66 -5.70 -6.47
CA LEU A 1 1.07 -4.36 -6.30
C LEU A 1 -0.26 -4.33 -7.06
N VAL A 2 -1.30 -3.72 -6.51
CA VAL A 2 -2.63 -3.59 -7.14
C VAL A 2 -2.77 -2.22 -7.82
N SER A 3 -2.39 -1.14 -7.14
CA SER A 3 -2.43 0.22 -7.70
C SER A 3 -1.48 1.18 -6.96
N GLY A 4 -1.34 2.41 -7.50
CA GLY A 4 -0.59 3.50 -6.88
C GLY A 4 0.89 3.54 -7.26
N ASP A 5 1.34 2.75 -8.22
CA ASP A 5 2.74 2.80 -8.67
C ASP A 5 3.05 4.03 -9.54
N ASN A 6 4.33 4.37 -9.64
CA ASN A 6 4.87 5.37 -10.57
C ASN A 6 4.14 6.72 -10.55
N GLN A 7 3.67 7.13 -9.37
CA GLN A 7 2.98 8.40 -9.21
C GLN A 7 3.96 9.56 -9.15
N THR A 8 3.50 10.71 -9.65
CA THR A 8 4.21 11.98 -9.54
C THR A 8 3.25 13.02 -8.98
N ALA A 9 3.75 13.86 -8.09
CA ALA A 9 3.02 15.01 -7.58
C ALA A 9 4.00 16.17 -7.36
N ILE A 10 3.46 17.36 -7.09
CA ILE A 10 4.26 18.50 -6.68
C ILE A 10 4.81 18.20 -5.27
N VAL A 11 6.04 18.61 -4.98
CA VAL A 11 6.64 18.43 -3.66
C VAL A 11 5.72 19.03 -2.58
N ASN A 12 5.59 18.35 -1.44
CA ASN A 12 4.68 18.71 -0.33
C ASN A 12 3.18 18.64 -0.65
N THR A 13 2.79 17.89 -1.69
CA THR A 13 1.38 17.54 -1.95
C THR A 13 1.16 16.04 -1.83
N SER A 14 -0.07 15.64 -1.47
CA SER A 14 -0.44 14.23 -1.45
C SER A 14 -0.42 13.66 -2.86
N LEU A 15 -0.03 12.40 -3.00
CA LEU A 15 -0.22 11.65 -4.24
C LEU A 15 -1.71 11.53 -4.58
N SER A 16 -2.02 11.35 -5.86
CA SER A 16 -3.39 11.32 -6.36
C SER A 16 -4.10 9.98 -6.10
N SER A 17 -3.36 8.91 -5.89
CA SER A 17 -3.88 7.56 -5.64
C SER A 17 -3.16 6.91 -4.48
N PRO A 18 -3.85 6.12 -3.65
CA PRO A 18 -3.19 5.32 -2.63
C PRO A 18 -2.42 4.17 -3.27
N PHE A 19 -1.34 3.77 -2.61
CA PHE A 19 -0.71 2.48 -2.86
C PHE A 19 -1.63 1.37 -2.34
N VAL A 20 -1.94 0.40 -3.19
CA VAL A 20 -2.75 -0.76 -2.79
C VAL A 20 -1.96 -2.02 -3.06
N VAL A 21 -1.81 -2.86 -2.05
CA VAL A 21 -1.18 -4.19 -2.17
C VAL A 21 -2.21 -5.28 -1.90
N ARG A 22 -1.96 -6.49 -2.39
CA ARG A 22 -2.76 -7.68 -2.11
C ARG A 22 -1.86 -8.81 -1.64
N VAL A 23 -2.24 -9.48 -0.56
CA VAL A 23 -1.60 -10.71 -0.09
C VAL A 23 -2.38 -11.90 -0.63
N ASN A 24 -1.65 -12.85 -1.21
CA ASN A 24 -2.17 -14.10 -1.74
C ASN A 24 -1.42 -15.28 -1.09
N ASP A 25 -2.11 -16.42 -0.90
CA ASP A 25 -1.47 -17.68 -0.50
C ASP A 25 -0.78 -18.36 -1.69
N ALA A 26 -0.19 -19.54 -1.45
CA ALA A 26 0.50 -20.32 -2.49
C ALA A 26 -0.43 -20.81 -3.62
N PHE A 27 -1.74 -20.80 -3.42
CA PHE A 27 -2.76 -21.19 -4.40
C PHE A 27 -3.39 -19.97 -5.10
N GLY A 28 -2.96 -18.76 -4.75
CA GLY A 28 -3.48 -17.51 -5.30
C GLY A 28 -4.73 -16.97 -4.58
N ASN A 29 -5.17 -17.58 -3.48
CA ASN A 29 -6.33 -17.08 -2.73
C ASN A 29 -5.96 -15.82 -1.93
N PRO A 30 -6.83 -14.80 -1.87
CA PRO A 30 -6.57 -13.61 -1.05
C PRO A 30 -6.56 -13.95 0.44
N VAL A 31 -5.62 -13.37 1.18
CA VAL A 31 -5.47 -13.62 2.63
C VAL A 31 -5.79 -12.36 3.44
N SER A 32 -6.82 -12.46 4.27
CA SER A 32 -7.28 -11.40 5.19
C SER A 32 -6.53 -11.47 6.53
N GLY A 33 -6.45 -10.35 7.24
CA GLY A 33 -5.88 -10.28 8.59
C GLY A 33 -4.35 -10.17 8.65
N ILE A 34 -3.68 -9.98 7.52
CA ILE A 34 -2.22 -9.86 7.46
C ILE A 34 -1.83 -8.40 7.71
N THR A 35 -0.92 -8.20 8.67
CA THR A 35 -0.36 -6.87 8.95
C THR A 35 0.73 -6.55 7.93
N ILE A 36 0.58 -5.40 7.25
CA ILE A 36 1.52 -4.85 6.28
C ILE A 36 2.14 -3.59 6.88
N THR A 37 3.47 -3.52 6.86
CA THR A 37 4.23 -2.32 7.24
C THR A 37 4.57 -1.53 5.99
N TRP A 38 4.37 -0.21 6.05
CA TRP A 38 4.65 0.72 4.97
C TRP A 38 5.83 1.60 5.35
N ALA A 39 6.77 1.75 4.43
CA ALA A 39 7.94 2.60 4.59
C ALA A 39 8.30 3.27 3.26
N VAL A 40 8.78 4.51 3.35
CA VAL A 40 9.35 5.22 2.21
C VAL A 40 10.78 4.72 2.01
N GLY A 41 11.02 4.03 0.89
CA GLY A 41 12.33 3.42 0.61
C GLY A 41 13.41 4.43 0.19
N SER A 42 13.02 5.54 -0.44
CA SER A 42 13.94 6.61 -0.86
C SER A 42 13.22 7.96 -0.98
N GLY A 43 13.98 9.04 -0.88
CA GLY A 43 13.45 10.42 -0.93
C GLY A 43 12.90 10.91 0.41
N ALA A 44 12.22 12.06 0.37
CA ALA A 44 11.70 12.76 1.54
C ALA A 44 10.16 12.67 1.66
N GLY A 45 9.55 11.65 1.06
CA GLY A 45 8.11 11.42 1.17
C GLY A 45 7.69 11.02 2.58
N ALA A 46 6.38 11.06 2.82
CA ALA A 46 5.74 10.47 4.00
C ALA A 46 4.72 9.44 3.52
N ILE A 47 4.38 8.47 4.37
CA ILE A 47 3.36 7.47 4.10
C ILE A 47 2.49 7.26 5.34
N ASN A 48 1.18 7.19 5.14
CA ASN A 48 0.20 6.99 6.20
C ASN A 48 -0.97 6.09 5.74
N PRO A 49 -1.38 5.09 6.54
CA PRO A 49 -0.75 4.66 7.79
C PRO A 49 0.59 3.94 7.56
N THR A 50 1.46 3.90 8.56
CA THR A 50 2.73 3.13 8.51
C THR A 50 2.51 1.63 8.74
N SER A 51 1.31 1.23 9.18
CA SER A 51 0.89 -0.15 9.32
C SER A 51 -0.60 -0.28 9.03
N SER A 52 -0.99 -1.29 8.27
CA SER A 52 -2.39 -1.59 8.00
C SER A 52 -2.63 -3.09 7.85
N VAL A 53 -3.88 -3.53 8.01
CA VAL A 53 -4.26 -4.95 7.95
C VAL A 53 -4.99 -5.22 6.64
N THR A 54 -4.78 -6.38 6.03
CA THR A 54 -5.50 -6.82 4.83
C THR A 54 -6.96 -7.14 5.13
N GLY A 55 -7.87 -6.65 4.27
CA GLY A 55 -9.29 -6.99 4.31
C GLY A 55 -9.60 -8.34 3.67
N VAL A 56 -10.89 -8.66 3.56
CA VAL A 56 -11.39 -9.95 3.03
C VAL A 56 -10.95 -10.26 1.60
N ASN A 57 -10.65 -9.24 0.81
CA ASN A 57 -10.10 -9.37 -0.55
C ASN A 57 -8.57 -9.47 -0.59
N GLY A 58 -7.93 -9.60 0.58
CA GLY A 58 -6.50 -9.63 0.77
C GLY A 58 -5.81 -8.29 0.56
N GLN A 59 -6.56 -7.18 0.41
CA GLN A 59 -5.99 -5.88 0.08
C GLN A 59 -5.86 -4.96 1.30
N THR A 60 -4.88 -4.08 1.24
CA THR A 60 -4.72 -2.96 2.16
C THR A 60 -4.00 -1.80 1.47
N SER A 61 -4.10 -0.60 2.02
CA SER A 61 -3.64 0.62 1.34
C SER A 61 -3.01 1.65 2.27
N ALA A 62 -2.10 2.45 1.72
CA ALA A 62 -1.51 3.63 2.36
C ALA A 62 -1.20 4.71 1.32
N ILE A 63 -1.04 5.96 1.76
CA ILE A 63 -0.66 7.10 0.90
C ILE A 63 0.30 8.05 1.59
#